data_AF-A0A151ARD2-F1
#
_entry.id   AF-A0A151ARD2-F1
#
_cell.length_a   1.000
_cell.length_b   1.000
_cell.length_c   1.000
_cell.angle_alpha   90.00
_cell.angle_beta   90.00
_cell.angle_gamma   90.00
#
_symmetry.space_group_name_H-M   'P 1'
#
loop_
_entity.id
_entity.type
_entity.pdbx_description
1 polymer ?
#
loop_
_entity_poly.entity_id
_entity_poly.type
_entity_poly.pdbx_seq_one_letter_code
_entity_poly.pdbx_strand_id
1 'polypeptide(L)'
;MSIYTPASENILKRIGKYIEKGESVSVSEEFLCRGESYRQVLMVKKTLKKIETRFLYIDKDDNIVEDETLQRELSRLSYYLNVFFNDESELSIKKALKSNEIRERELNDLKDVSESLKVLQHDGVKEAGQVKDITDKVQDIMKKYNNKVDEINLAVDEYKKEGIKFSEEILSKLYPMYEEGLLIKYEKAKLISKGKESYDIIKRFCGKRKTSNLFNRKRVRAYTKIIYTMEYYKRFINNYEKIINMSKREYLNYIKESENAYIEKRFQLIK
;
A
#
# COMPACT_ATOMS: atom_id res chain seq x y z
N MET A 1 -5.49 6.71 13.74
CA MET A 1 -5.98 8.07 14.01
C MET A 1 -6.08 8.83 12.70
N SER A 2 -7.26 9.40 12.42
CA SER A 2 -7.43 10.41 11.38
C SER A 2 -6.60 11.65 11.69
N ILE A 3 -5.95 12.22 10.67
CA ILE A 3 -5.34 13.56 10.76
C ILE A 3 -6.37 14.67 10.58
N TYR A 4 -7.63 14.36 10.28
CA TYR A 4 -8.68 15.36 10.06
C TYR A 4 -9.62 15.45 11.26
N THR A 5 -9.89 16.67 11.71
CA THR A 5 -10.86 17.00 12.75
C THR A 5 -11.95 17.92 12.21
N PRO A 6 -13.15 17.97 12.80
CA PRO A 6 -14.19 18.92 12.39
C PRO A 6 -13.69 20.37 12.42
N ALA A 7 -14.03 21.16 11.40
CA ALA A 7 -13.63 22.56 11.33
C ALA A 7 -14.24 23.38 12.49
N SER A 8 -13.46 24.33 13.03
CA SER A 8 -13.95 25.28 14.04
C SER A 8 -14.91 26.31 13.44
N GLU A 9 -15.74 26.95 14.28
CA GLU A 9 -16.66 28.01 13.82
C GLU A 9 -15.94 29.17 13.12
N ASN A 10 -14.73 29.52 13.58
CA ASN A 10 -13.94 30.59 12.98
C ASN A 10 -13.52 30.24 11.54
N ILE A 11 -13.05 29.00 11.32
CA ILE A 11 -12.70 28.51 9.99
C ILE A 11 -13.96 28.48 9.11
N LEU A 12 -15.07 27.94 9.61
CA LEU A 12 -16.33 27.88 8.86
C LEU A 12 -16.83 29.26 8.42
N LYS A 13 -16.72 30.29 9.27
CA LYS A 13 -17.07 31.67 8.92
C LYS A 13 -16.17 32.21 7.80
N ARG A 14 -14.86 31.97 7.86
CA ARG A 14 -13.89 32.45 6.87
C ARG A 14 -14.08 31.82 5.49
N ILE A 15 -14.32 30.50 5.45
CA ILE A 15 -14.46 29.75 4.19
C ILE A 15 -15.91 29.64 3.71
N GLY A 16 -16.86 30.29 4.38
CA GLY A 16 -18.30 30.11 4.16
C GLY A 16 -18.74 30.24 2.70
N LYS A 17 -18.11 31.14 1.92
CA LYS A 17 -18.40 31.31 0.48
C LYS A 17 -18.06 30.10 -0.40
N TYR A 18 -17.21 29.19 0.08
CA TYR A 18 -16.80 27.98 -0.63
C TYR A 18 -17.60 26.73 -0.23
N ILE A 19 -18.23 26.75 0.96
CA ILE A 19 -19.01 25.64 1.48
C ILE A 19 -20.36 25.57 0.78
N GLU A 20 -20.69 24.41 0.21
CA GLU A 20 -22.01 24.14 -0.32
C GLU A 20 -22.92 23.45 0.68
N LYS A 21 -24.23 23.65 0.47
CA LYS A 21 -25.26 23.02 1.29
C LYS A 21 -25.09 21.50 1.33
N GLY A 22 -25.02 20.96 2.54
CA GLY A 22 -24.90 19.53 2.82
C GLY A 22 -23.47 19.00 2.85
N GLU A 23 -22.45 19.86 2.76
CA GLU A 23 -21.07 19.45 2.98
C GLU A 23 -20.70 19.34 4.46
N SER A 24 -20.00 18.27 4.81
CA SER A 24 -19.23 18.20 6.05
C SER A 24 -17.84 18.80 5.80
N VAL A 25 -17.34 19.58 6.75
CA VAL A 25 -16.03 20.24 6.66
C VAL A 25 -15.12 19.71 7.77
N SER A 26 -13.94 19.23 7.39
CA SER A 26 -12.87 18.86 8.31
C SER A 26 -11.56 19.53 7.91
N VAL A 27 -10.62 19.62 8.85
CA VAL A 27 -9.34 20.29 8.68
C VAL A 27 -8.25 19.32 9.09
N SER A 28 -7.20 19.21 8.29
CA SER A 28 -6.05 18.36 8.60
C SER A 28 -5.25 18.89 9.79
N GLU A 29 -4.43 18.04 10.37
CA GLU A 29 -3.27 18.45 11.16
C GLU A 29 -2.39 19.43 10.37
N GLU A 30 -1.65 20.25 11.11
CA GLU A 30 -0.74 21.24 10.54
C GLU A 30 0.48 20.58 9.92
N PHE A 31 0.88 21.09 8.75
CA PHE A 31 2.11 20.70 8.08
C PHE A 31 2.85 21.93 7.57
N LEU A 32 4.17 21.80 7.37
CA LEU A 32 5.05 22.90 7.00
C LEU A 32 5.36 22.89 5.51
N CYS A 33 5.27 24.06 4.90
CA CYS A 33 5.73 24.32 3.54
C CYS A 33 6.50 25.65 3.55
N ARG A 34 7.73 25.65 3.03
CA ARG A 34 8.60 26.85 2.98
C ARG A 34 8.77 27.56 4.34
N GLY A 35 8.75 26.81 5.45
CA GLY A 35 8.87 27.33 6.82
C GLY A 35 7.58 27.83 7.47
N GLU A 36 6.49 27.96 6.70
CA GLU A 36 5.19 28.38 7.21
C GLU A 36 4.26 27.18 7.45
N SER A 37 3.30 27.36 8.37
CA SER A 37 2.31 26.32 8.72
C SER A 37 1.04 26.44 7.88
N TYR A 38 0.57 25.31 7.38
CA TYR A 38 -0.65 25.20 6.58
C TYR A 38 -1.50 24.03 7.04
N ARG A 39 -2.79 24.09 6.71
CA ARG A 39 -3.74 22.99 6.86
C ARG A 39 -4.55 22.81 5.58
N GLN A 40 -4.94 21.57 5.30
CA GLN A 40 -5.89 21.27 4.24
C GLN A 40 -7.30 21.22 4.83
N VAL A 41 -8.20 22.01 4.26
CA VAL A 41 -9.63 21.88 4.52
C VAL A 41 -10.20 20.86 3.53
N LEU A 42 -10.86 19.84 4.06
CA LEU A 42 -11.55 18.80 3.32
C LEU A 42 -13.06 19.02 3.43
N MET A 43 -13.70 19.27 2.28
CA MET A 43 -15.15 19.39 2.16
C MET A 43 -15.69 18.15 1.47
N VAL A 44 -16.65 17.47 2.11
CA VAL A 44 -17.22 16.22 1.61
C VAL A 44 -18.74 16.33 1.54
N LYS A 45 -19.29 16.09 0.35
CA LYS A 45 -20.73 15.95 0.15
C LYS A 45 -21.06 14.49 -0.13
N LYS A 46 -21.80 13.85 0.78
CA LYS A 46 -22.28 12.48 0.57
C LYS A 46 -23.73 12.52 0.10
N THR A 47 -23.98 11.93 -1.06
CA THR A 47 -25.33 11.66 -1.57
C THR A 47 -25.52 10.15 -1.71
N LEU A 48 -26.76 9.69 -1.92
CA LEU A 48 -27.06 8.27 -2.13
C LEU A 48 -26.26 7.62 -3.28
N LYS A 49 -25.81 8.41 -4.27
CA LYS A 49 -25.16 7.90 -5.51
C LYS A 49 -23.67 8.21 -5.60
N LYS A 50 -23.17 9.24 -4.92
CA LYS A 50 -21.80 9.73 -5.06
C LYS A 50 -21.29 10.42 -3.81
N ILE A 51 -19.97 10.35 -3.62
CA ILE A 51 -19.21 11.16 -2.69
C ILE A 51 -18.45 12.20 -3.52
N GLU A 52 -18.72 13.47 -3.29
CA GLU A 52 -17.96 14.58 -3.86
C GLU A 52 -16.98 15.11 -2.82
N THR A 53 -15.79 15.45 -3.27
CA THR A 53 -14.71 15.91 -2.40
C THR A 53 -14.06 17.14 -2.99
N ARG A 54 -13.83 18.13 -2.15
CA ARG A 54 -13.17 19.39 -2.48
C ARG A 54 -12.17 19.79 -1.41
N PHE A 55 -11.19 20.59 -1.83
CA PHE A 55 -10.11 21.02 -0.95
C PHE A 55 -9.97 22.53 -0.95
N LEU A 56 -9.47 23.06 0.16
CA LEU A 56 -8.84 24.37 0.26
C LEU A 56 -7.57 24.21 1.09
N TYR A 57 -6.66 25.17 0.97
CA TYR A 57 -5.57 25.33 1.93
C TYR A 57 -5.73 26.63 2.68
N ILE A 58 -5.43 26.58 3.98
CA ILE A 58 -5.39 27.74 4.85
C ILE A 58 -4.02 27.84 5.52
N ASP A 59 -3.58 29.07 5.78
CA ASP A 59 -2.38 29.36 6.55
C ASP A 59 -2.63 29.28 8.08
N LYS A 60 -1.64 29.67 8.87
CA LYS A 60 -1.71 29.72 10.34
C LYS A 60 -2.77 30.70 10.89
N ASP A 61 -3.12 31.70 10.11
CA ASP A 61 -4.07 32.77 10.46
C ASP A 61 -5.47 32.51 9.85
N ASP A 62 -5.70 31.27 9.38
CA ASP A 62 -6.90 30.81 8.69
C ASP A 62 -7.22 31.56 7.37
N ASN A 63 -6.24 32.24 6.77
CA ASN A 63 -6.43 32.86 5.46
C ASN A 63 -6.29 31.80 4.36
N ILE A 64 -7.10 31.94 3.31
CA ILE A 64 -7.10 31.00 2.19
C ILE A 64 -5.87 31.26 1.31
N VAL A 65 -5.20 30.19 0.93
CA VAL A 65 -4.08 30.23 0.01
C VAL A 65 -4.62 30.26 -1.42
N GLU A 66 -4.38 31.37 -2.14
CA GLU A 66 -4.81 31.54 -3.54
C GLU A 66 -3.66 31.34 -4.56
N ASP A 67 -2.40 31.36 -4.12
CA ASP A 67 -1.25 31.17 -5.02
C ASP A 67 -1.20 29.75 -5.58
N GLU A 68 -1.37 29.61 -6.90
CA GLU A 68 -1.46 28.31 -7.58
C GLU A 68 -0.19 27.47 -7.39
N THR A 69 0.98 28.11 -7.43
CA THR A 69 2.27 27.43 -7.27
C THR A 69 2.38 26.81 -5.89
N LEU A 70 2.05 27.56 -4.85
CA LEU A 70 2.00 27.10 -3.48
C LEU A 70 0.93 26.01 -3.29
N GLN A 71 -0.26 26.17 -3.87
CA GLN A 71 -1.30 25.14 -3.80
C GLN A 71 -0.86 23.79 -4.40
N ARG A 72 -0.04 23.80 -5.47
CA ARG A 72 0.56 22.57 -6.04
C ARG A 72 1.54 21.91 -5.06
N GLU A 73 2.40 22.70 -4.42
CA GLU A 73 3.32 22.20 -3.38
C GLU A 73 2.57 21.62 -2.18
N LEU A 74 1.56 22.34 -1.68
CA LEU A 74 0.70 21.91 -0.59
C LEU A 74 -0.08 20.64 -0.95
N SER A 75 -0.49 20.47 -2.21
CA SER A 75 -1.16 19.25 -2.67
C SER A 75 -0.26 18.03 -2.67
N ARG A 76 0.99 18.18 -3.10
CA ARG A 76 1.98 17.13 -2.99
C ARG A 76 2.26 16.78 -1.52
N LEU A 77 2.48 17.77 -0.66
CA LEU A 77 2.73 17.54 0.76
C LEU A 77 1.53 16.89 1.46
N SER A 78 0.32 17.37 1.20
CA SER A 78 -0.90 16.79 1.77
C SER A 78 -1.16 15.35 1.31
N TYR A 79 -0.80 15.01 0.06
CA TYR A 79 -0.84 13.63 -0.41
C TYR A 79 0.07 12.73 0.46
N TYR A 80 1.34 13.11 0.64
CA TYR A 80 2.27 12.30 1.43
C TYR A 80 1.99 12.34 2.94
N LEU A 81 1.45 13.44 3.46
CA LEU A 81 0.89 13.50 4.81
C LEU A 81 -0.19 12.41 4.99
N ASN A 82 -1.07 12.23 4.00
CA ASN A 82 -2.07 11.17 4.02
C ASN A 82 -1.47 9.76 3.87
N VAL A 83 -0.36 9.60 3.15
CA VAL A 83 0.35 8.31 3.01
C VAL A 83 1.01 7.90 4.33
N PHE A 84 1.67 8.83 5.02
CA PHE A 84 2.51 8.52 6.16
C PHE A 84 1.81 8.72 7.52
N PHE A 85 1.03 9.80 7.69
CA PHE A 85 0.53 10.23 9.00
C PHE A 85 -0.96 9.92 9.21
N ASN A 86 -1.75 9.70 8.15
CA ASN A 86 -3.18 9.39 8.26
C ASN A 86 -3.44 7.88 8.26
N ASP A 87 -3.70 7.29 9.42
CA ASP A 87 -3.92 5.85 9.53
C ASP A 87 -5.25 5.40 8.87
N GLU A 88 -6.22 6.32 8.77
CA GLU A 88 -7.56 6.04 8.23
C GLU A 88 -7.64 6.19 6.71
N SER A 89 -6.66 6.87 6.09
CA SER A 89 -6.58 7.06 4.64
C SER A 89 -6.41 5.72 3.91
N GLU A 90 -7.10 5.54 2.77
CA GLU A 90 -6.84 4.41 1.85
C GLU A 90 -5.40 4.40 1.31
N LEU A 91 -4.74 5.56 1.30
CA LEU A 91 -3.34 5.70 0.88
C LEU A 91 -2.34 5.32 1.97
N SER A 92 -2.82 5.09 3.20
CA SER A 92 -1.96 4.93 4.36
C SER A 92 -1.02 3.74 4.23
N ILE A 93 0.27 3.95 4.43
CA ILE A 93 1.24 2.85 4.51
C ILE A 93 0.95 1.94 5.71
N LYS A 94 0.32 2.47 6.77
CA LYS A 94 -0.10 1.67 7.93
C LYS A 94 -1.17 0.65 7.59
N LYS A 95 -1.99 0.87 6.56
CA LYS A 95 -2.91 -0.18 6.08
C LYS A 95 -2.19 -1.38 5.48
N ALA A 96 -0.92 -1.24 5.11
CA ALA A 96 -0.09 -2.38 4.71
C ALA A 96 0.46 -3.18 5.90
N LEU A 97 0.35 -2.66 7.14
CA LEU A 97 0.67 -3.42 8.35
C LEU A 97 -0.41 -4.47 8.59
N LYS A 98 0.02 -5.73 8.60
CA LYS A 98 -0.76 -6.83 9.18
C LYS A 98 -0.32 -7.04 10.62
N SER A 99 -1.21 -7.53 11.49
CA SER A 99 -0.79 -7.95 12.83
C SER A 99 0.29 -9.03 12.75
N ASN A 100 1.14 -9.11 13.78
CA ASN A 100 2.21 -10.12 13.84
C ASN A 100 1.64 -11.54 13.70
N GLU A 101 0.51 -11.82 14.34
CA GLU A 101 -0.20 -13.10 14.20
C GLU A 101 -0.57 -13.45 12.75
N ILE A 102 -1.07 -12.47 11.98
CA ILE A 102 -1.42 -12.68 10.57
C ILE A 102 -0.15 -12.87 9.74
N ARG A 103 0.89 -12.07 9.99
CA ARG A 103 2.19 -12.19 9.30
C ARG A 103 2.81 -13.57 9.53
N GLU A 104 2.83 -14.03 10.77
CA GLU A 104 3.35 -15.35 11.15
C GLU A 104 2.52 -16.48 10.54
N ARG A 105 1.19 -16.38 10.56
CA ARG A 105 0.31 -17.35 9.91
C ARG A 105 0.60 -17.49 8.42
N GLU A 106 0.73 -16.37 7.70
CA GLU A 106 1.05 -16.39 6.26
C GLU A 106 2.42 -17.01 5.98
N LEU A 107 3.42 -16.72 6.81
CA LEU A 107 4.75 -17.33 6.70
C LEU A 107 4.70 -18.84 6.97
N ASN A 108 3.98 -19.27 8.01
CA ASN A 108 3.81 -20.68 8.34
C ASN A 108 3.05 -21.43 7.23
N ASP A 109 2.03 -20.83 6.63
CA ASP A 109 1.32 -21.43 5.50
C ASP A 109 2.23 -21.61 4.27
N LEU A 110 3.12 -20.67 3.99
CA LEU A 110 4.11 -20.82 2.92
C LEU A 110 5.19 -21.85 3.26
N LYS A 111 5.59 -21.97 4.54
CA LYS A 111 6.50 -23.01 5.01
C LYS A 111 5.90 -24.40 4.81
N ASP A 112 4.66 -24.60 5.21
CA ASP A 112 3.92 -25.86 4.98
C ASP A 112 3.86 -26.22 3.49
N VAL A 113 3.64 -25.21 2.63
CA VAL A 113 3.63 -25.39 1.17
C VAL A 113 5.00 -25.77 0.66
N SER A 114 6.07 -25.13 1.12
CA SER A 114 7.45 -25.46 0.75
C SER A 114 7.80 -26.90 1.14
N GLU A 115 7.47 -27.32 2.36
CA GLU A 115 7.68 -28.70 2.81
C GLU A 115 6.88 -29.70 1.96
N SER A 116 5.64 -29.36 1.60
CA SER A 116 4.80 -30.19 0.73
C SER A 116 5.35 -30.28 -0.71
N LEU A 117 5.92 -29.19 -1.23
CA LEU A 117 6.58 -29.16 -2.54
C LEU A 117 7.87 -29.98 -2.54
N LYS A 118 8.62 -30.00 -1.43
CA LYS A 118 9.79 -30.88 -1.26
C LYS A 118 9.39 -32.35 -1.39
N VAL A 119 8.25 -32.76 -0.80
CA VAL A 119 7.73 -34.12 -0.96
C VAL A 119 7.40 -34.42 -2.43
N LEU A 120 6.73 -33.49 -3.13
CA LEU A 120 6.44 -33.65 -4.56
C LEU A 120 7.68 -33.77 -5.43
N GLN A 121 8.74 -33.03 -5.08
CA GLN A 121 10.02 -33.13 -5.75
C GLN A 121 10.63 -34.53 -5.58
N HIS A 122 10.58 -35.10 -4.36
CA HIS A 122 10.99 -36.48 -4.11
C HIS A 122 10.12 -37.50 -4.86
N ASP A 123 8.84 -37.21 -5.05
CA ASP A 123 7.91 -38.02 -5.86
C ASP A 123 8.12 -37.87 -7.38
N GLY A 124 9.16 -37.14 -7.82
CA GLY A 124 9.58 -37.03 -9.22
C GLY A 124 8.94 -35.87 -10.01
N VAL A 125 8.25 -34.93 -9.36
CA VAL A 125 7.70 -33.74 -10.01
C VAL A 125 8.81 -32.70 -10.18
N LYS A 126 9.37 -32.60 -11.39
CA LYS A 126 10.53 -31.73 -11.69
C LYS A 126 10.25 -30.26 -11.36
N GLU A 127 9.07 -29.76 -11.69
CA GLU A 127 8.65 -28.37 -11.48
C GLU A 127 8.53 -28.00 -10.00
N ALA A 128 8.34 -28.99 -9.12
CA ALA A 128 8.17 -28.76 -7.69
C ALA A 128 9.42 -28.14 -7.04
N GLY A 129 10.62 -28.48 -7.51
CA GLY A 129 11.87 -27.89 -7.00
C GLY A 129 11.94 -26.39 -7.27
N GLN A 130 11.68 -25.97 -8.51
CA GLN A 130 11.68 -24.54 -8.87
C GLN A 130 10.64 -23.75 -8.07
N VAL A 131 9.43 -24.29 -7.94
CA VAL A 131 8.35 -23.60 -7.22
C VAL A 131 8.58 -23.57 -5.72
N LYS A 132 9.22 -24.60 -5.16
CA LYS A 132 9.69 -24.59 -3.77
C LYS A 132 10.69 -23.45 -3.55
N ASP A 133 11.71 -23.33 -4.40
CA ASP A 133 12.72 -22.27 -4.26
C ASP A 133 12.14 -20.87 -4.40
N ILE A 134 11.14 -20.69 -5.27
CA ILE A 134 10.35 -19.46 -5.35
C ILE A 134 9.60 -19.22 -4.04
N THR A 135 8.91 -20.24 -3.51
CA THR A 135 8.10 -20.15 -2.29
C THR A 135 8.95 -19.79 -1.07
N ASP A 136 10.14 -20.37 -0.94
CA ASP A 136 11.10 -20.05 0.12
C ASP A 136 11.56 -18.60 0.03
N LYS A 137 12.01 -18.16 -1.14
CA LYS A 137 12.45 -16.78 -1.35
C LYS A 137 11.32 -15.76 -1.17
N VAL A 138 10.06 -16.12 -1.48
CA VAL A 138 8.90 -15.27 -1.22
C VAL A 138 8.71 -15.03 0.29
N GLN A 139 8.96 -16.04 1.13
CA GLN A 139 8.90 -15.87 2.60
C GLN A 139 9.93 -14.85 3.08
N ASP A 140 11.16 -14.93 2.57
CA ASP A 140 12.23 -13.98 2.93
C ASP A 140 11.90 -12.56 2.48
N ILE A 141 11.36 -12.40 1.27
CA ILE A 141 10.93 -11.09 0.76
C ILE A 141 9.77 -10.52 1.61
N MET A 142 8.84 -11.37 2.06
CA MET A 142 7.74 -10.94 2.94
C MET A 142 8.26 -10.46 4.30
N LYS A 143 9.25 -11.14 4.89
CA LYS A 143 9.90 -10.68 6.13
C LYS A 143 10.60 -9.33 5.93
N LYS A 144 11.38 -9.20 4.85
CA LYS A 144 12.05 -7.93 4.49
C LYS A 144 11.05 -6.79 4.32
N TYR A 145 9.95 -7.03 3.63
CA TYR A 145 8.90 -6.03 3.44
C TYR A 145 8.26 -5.63 4.77
N ASN A 146 7.89 -6.60 5.62
CA ASN A 146 7.29 -6.32 6.93
C ASN A 146 8.22 -5.45 7.79
N ASN A 147 9.50 -5.81 7.86
CA ASN A 147 10.50 -5.04 8.60
C ASN A 147 10.61 -3.60 8.07
N LYS A 148 10.61 -3.41 6.75
CA LYS A 148 10.67 -2.07 6.14
C LYS A 148 9.44 -1.23 6.46
N VAL A 149 8.24 -1.83 6.46
CA VAL A 149 7.01 -1.11 6.85
C VAL A 149 7.05 -0.78 8.34
N ASP A 150 7.55 -1.67 9.20
CA ASP A 150 7.70 -1.40 10.63
C ASP A 150 8.70 -0.25 10.87
N GLU A 151 9.83 -0.23 10.16
CA GLU A 151 10.85 0.83 10.19
C GLU A 151 10.27 2.21 9.82
N ILE A 152 9.48 2.29 8.74
CA ILE A 152 8.80 3.54 8.35
C ILE A 152 7.84 4.00 9.43
N ASN A 153 7.09 3.08 10.04
CA ASN A 153 6.11 3.44 11.06
C ASN A 153 6.75 3.88 12.37
N LEU A 154 7.85 3.26 12.76
CA LEU A 154 8.64 3.71 13.91
C LEU A 154 9.14 5.14 13.69
N ALA A 155 9.70 5.44 12.52
CA ALA A 155 10.14 6.80 12.18
C ALA A 155 8.99 7.81 12.23
N VAL A 156 7.81 7.47 11.67
CA VAL A 156 6.62 8.33 11.74
C VAL A 156 6.16 8.55 13.18
N ASP A 157 6.14 7.49 13.99
CA ASP A 157 5.70 7.57 15.38
C ASP A 157 6.70 8.35 16.26
N GLU A 158 8.00 8.32 15.95
CA GLU A 158 9.01 9.18 16.56
C GLU A 158 8.75 10.66 16.27
N TYR A 159 8.54 11.04 15.00
CA TYR A 159 8.17 12.43 14.64
C TYR A 159 6.91 12.90 15.36
N LYS A 160 5.89 12.03 15.45
CA LYS A 160 4.64 12.33 16.18
C LYS A 160 4.88 12.53 17.67
N LYS A 161 5.71 11.70 18.32
CA LYS A 161 6.04 11.81 19.75
C LYS A 161 6.81 13.09 20.06
N GLU A 162 7.70 13.50 19.17
CA GLU A 162 8.48 14.73 19.30
C GLU A 162 7.68 15.99 18.95
N GLY A 163 6.42 15.85 18.50
CA GLY A 163 5.58 16.96 18.08
C GLY A 163 6.06 17.64 16.80
N ILE A 164 6.89 16.96 16.01
CA ILE A 164 7.43 17.49 14.75
C ILE A 164 6.35 17.42 13.68
N LYS A 165 5.98 18.58 13.13
CA LYS A 165 5.01 18.69 12.04
C LYS A 165 5.57 18.13 10.73
N PHE A 166 4.72 17.45 9.96
CA PHE A 166 5.09 16.96 8.64
C PHE A 166 5.59 18.10 7.74
N SER A 167 6.64 17.87 6.95
CA SER A 167 7.28 18.88 6.14
C SER A 167 8.00 18.25 4.94
N GLU A 168 8.52 19.08 4.04
CA GLU A 168 9.40 18.64 2.94
C GLU A 168 10.64 17.90 3.46
N GLU A 169 11.21 18.34 4.60
CA GLU A 169 12.36 17.69 5.21
C GLU A 169 12.01 16.27 5.68
N ILE A 170 10.87 16.10 6.37
CA ILE A 170 10.41 14.78 6.81
C ILE A 170 10.09 13.90 5.60
N LEU A 171 9.45 14.47 4.56
CA LEU A 171 9.19 13.74 3.32
C LEU A 171 10.50 13.26 2.68
N SER A 172 11.53 14.10 2.62
CA SER A 172 12.83 13.71 2.06
C SER A 172 13.52 12.56 2.80
N LYS A 173 13.23 12.40 4.11
CA LYS A 173 13.73 11.30 4.95
C LYS A 173 12.89 10.02 4.80
N LEU A 174 11.56 10.15 4.74
CA LEU A 174 10.64 9.00 4.66
C LEU A 174 10.50 8.42 3.24
N TYR A 175 10.60 9.26 2.20
CA TYR A 175 10.35 8.85 0.82
C TYR A 175 11.33 7.77 0.32
N PRO A 176 12.65 7.85 0.59
CA PRO A 176 13.58 6.78 0.20
C PRO A 176 13.22 5.43 0.84
N MET A 177 12.82 5.42 2.12
CA MET A 177 12.39 4.19 2.80
C MET A 177 11.12 3.62 2.16
N TYR A 178 10.20 4.50 1.76
CA TYR A 178 8.99 4.13 1.03
C TYR A 178 9.31 3.51 -0.35
N GLU A 179 10.21 4.11 -1.12
CA GLU A 179 10.68 3.57 -2.40
C GLU A 179 11.33 2.19 -2.25
N GLU A 180 12.15 1.98 -1.22
CA GLU A 180 12.70 0.66 -0.90
C GLU A 180 11.59 -0.37 -0.66
N GLY A 181 10.54 -0.01 0.09
CA GLY A 181 9.38 -0.86 0.32
C GLY A 181 8.64 -1.25 -0.96
N LEU A 182 8.50 -0.30 -1.90
CA LEU A 182 7.94 -0.54 -3.23
C LEU A 182 8.82 -1.49 -4.04
N LEU A 183 10.15 -1.32 -4.02
CA LEU A 183 11.09 -2.19 -4.71
C LEU A 183 11.05 -3.62 -4.17
N ILE A 184 10.93 -3.82 -2.85
CA ILE A 184 10.81 -5.16 -2.25
C ILE A 184 9.51 -5.86 -2.76
N LYS A 185 8.39 -5.13 -2.83
CA LYS A 185 7.14 -5.66 -3.41
C LYS A 185 7.31 -6.03 -4.88
N TYR A 186 8.00 -5.19 -5.64
CA TYR A 186 8.30 -5.42 -7.03
C TYR A 186 9.20 -6.65 -7.24
N GLU A 187 10.22 -6.84 -6.41
CA GLU A 187 11.06 -8.04 -6.42
C GLU A 187 10.25 -9.32 -6.15
N LYS A 188 9.28 -9.27 -5.22
CA LYS A 188 8.33 -10.37 -5.01
C LYS A 188 7.59 -10.71 -6.31
N ALA A 189 7.12 -9.69 -7.03
CA ALA A 189 6.39 -9.89 -8.28
C ALA A 189 7.25 -10.53 -9.37
N LYS A 190 8.48 -10.05 -9.58
CA LYS A 190 9.42 -10.68 -10.52
C LYS A 190 9.79 -12.09 -10.11
N LEU A 191 9.91 -12.37 -8.81
CA LEU A 191 10.27 -13.70 -8.33
C LEU A 191 9.15 -14.71 -8.63
N ILE A 192 7.90 -14.35 -8.30
CA ILE A 192 6.74 -15.19 -8.56
C ILE A 192 6.55 -15.39 -10.08
N SER A 193 6.78 -14.38 -10.91
CA SER A 193 6.59 -14.53 -12.36
C SER A 193 7.51 -15.58 -13.02
N LYS A 194 8.68 -15.86 -12.44
CA LYS A 194 9.60 -16.90 -12.93
C LYS A 194 9.01 -18.31 -12.91
N GLY A 195 8.00 -18.57 -12.09
CA GLY A 195 7.34 -19.87 -11.98
C GLY A 195 6.08 -20.01 -12.83
N LYS A 196 5.73 -19.01 -13.67
CA LYS A 196 4.44 -18.92 -14.38
C LYS A 196 4.07 -20.22 -15.12
N GLU A 197 5.03 -20.84 -15.81
CA GLU A 197 4.84 -22.06 -16.60
C GLU A 197 4.63 -23.31 -15.71
N SER A 198 5.25 -23.32 -14.53
CA SER A 198 5.23 -24.44 -13.58
C SER A 198 3.95 -24.53 -12.76
N TYR A 199 3.24 -23.41 -12.55
CA TYR A 199 2.09 -23.35 -11.65
C TYR A 199 0.90 -24.21 -12.10
N ASP A 200 0.57 -24.22 -13.39
CA ASP A 200 -0.52 -25.06 -13.91
C ASP A 200 -0.15 -26.54 -13.98
N ILE A 201 1.13 -26.85 -14.13
CA ILE A 201 1.63 -28.24 -14.11
C ILE A 201 1.46 -28.80 -12.69
N ILE A 202 1.98 -28.10 -11.68
CA ILE A 202 1.87 -28.50 -10.27
C ILE A 202 0.41 -28.59 -9.85
N LYS A 203 -0.41 -27.58 -10.20
CA LYS A 203 -1.84 -27.57 -9.87
C LYS A 203 -2.55 -28.81 -10.41
N ARG A 204 -2.35 -29.14 -11.69
CA ARG A 204 -2.96 -30.33 -12.32
C ARG A 204 -2.48 -31.62 -11.67
N PHE A 205 -1.19 -31.73 -11.38
CA PHE A 205 -0.62 -32.90 -10.70
C PHE A 205 -1.25 -33.10 -9.31
N CYS A 206 -1.25 -32.05 -8.48
CA CYS A 206 -1.86 -32.07 -7.16
C CYS A 206 -3.36 -32.38 -7.21
N GLY A 207 -4.08 -31.83 -8.19
CA GLY A 207 -5.50 -32.11 -8.38
C GLY A 207 -5.79 -33.60 -8.60
N LYS A 208 -5.04 -34.24 -9.52
CA LYS A 208 -5.14 -35.69 -9.77
C LYS A 208 -4.78 -36.52 -8.53
N ARG A 209 -3.68 -36.19 -7.87
CA ARG A 209 -3.20 -36.91 -6.66
C ARG A 209 -4.13 -36.72 -5.47
N LYS A 210 -4.79 -35.57 -5.34
CA LYS A 210 -5.80 -35.32 -4.30
C LYS A 210 -6.98 -36.29 -4.45
N THR A 211 -7.50 -36.45 -5.67
CA THR A 211 -8.60 -37.38 -5.95
C THR A 211 -8.18 -38.84 -5.72
N SER A 212 -6.96 -39.22 -6.07
CA SER A 212 -6.47 -40.59 -5.85
C SER A 212 -6.11 -40.89 -4.38
N ASN A 213 -6.05 -39.89 -3.51
CA ASN A 213 -5.65 -40.02 -2.11
C ASN A 213 -6.75 -39.53 -1.14
N LEU A 214 -8.02 -39.56 -1.54
CA LEU A 214 -9.14 -38.99 -0.75
C LEU A 214 -9.18 -39.44 0.72
N PHE A 215 -8.78 -40.69 1.00
CA PHE A 215 -8.74 -41.24 2.36
C PHE A 215 -7.51 -40.80 3.18
N ASN A 216 -6.45 -40.29 2.54
CA ASN A 216 -5.29 -39.74 3.24
C ASN A 216 -5.45 -38.22 3.46
N ARG A 217 -6.11 -37.88 4.57
CA ARG A 217 -6.40 -36.48 4.94
C ARG A 217 -5.17 -35.58 4.97
N LYS A 218 -4.01 -36.10 5.40
CA LYS A 218 -2.74 -35.32 5.45
C LYS A 218 -2.27 -34.94 4.05
N ARG A 219 -2.22 -35.89 3.12
CA ARG A 219 -1.85 -35.64 1.71
C ARG A 219 -2.87 -34.73 1.01
N VAL A 220 -4.16 -34.96 1.23
CA VAL A 220 -5.24 -34.13 0.67
C VAL A 220 -5.10 -32.66 1.12
N ARG A 221 -4.79 -32.42 2.40
CA ARG A 221 -4.57 -31.07 2.92
C ARG A 221 -3.34 -30.42 2.27
N ALA A 222 -2.22 -31.14 2.20
CA ALA A 222 -0.99 -30.65 1.55
C ALA A 222 -1.23 -30.25 0.08
N TYR A 223 -1.87 -31.13 -0.71
CA TYR A 223 -2.20 -30.82 -2.11
C TYR A 223 -3.18 -29.65 -2.24
N THR A 224 -4.14 -29.52 -1.31
CA THR A 224 -5.08 -28.39 -1.31
C THR A 224 -4.36 -27.06 -1.05
N LYS A 225 -3.43 -27.02 -0.08
CA LYS A 225 -2.61 -25.82 0.17
C LYS A 225 -1.76 -25.46 -1.05
N ILE A 226 -1.09 -26.43 -1.67
CA ILE A 226 -0.31 -26.19 -2.90
C ILE A 226 -1.19 -25.60 -4.01
N ILE A 227 -2.34 -26.22 -4.29
CA ILE A 227 -3.27 -25.73 -5.33
C ILE A 227 -3.68 -24.29 -5.06
N TYR A 228 -4.06 -23.97 -3.83
CA TYR A 228 -4.45 -22.62 -3.43
C TYR A 228 -3.30 -21.62 -3.64
N THR A 229 -2.07 -21.97 -3.24
CA THR A 229 -0.90 -21.11 -3.44
C THR A 229 -0.58 -20.90 -4.91
N MET A 230 -0.71 -21.93 -5.75
CA MET A 230 -0.51 -21.79 -7.21
C MET A 230 -1.57 -20.86 -7.83
N GLU A 231 -2.83 -20.97 -7.41
CA GLU A 231 -3.89 -20.05 -7.84
C GLU A 231 -3.64 -18.62 -7.38
N TYR A 232 -3.18 -18.44 -6.14
CA TYR A 232 -2.75 -17.15 -5.63
C TYR A 232 -1.61 -16.56 -6.47
N TYR A 233 -0.54 -17.32 -6.75
CA TYR A 233 0.57 -16.86 -7.58
C TYR A 233 0.13 -16.52 -9.01
N LYS A 234 -0.76 -17.28 -9.63
CA LYS A 234 -1.33 -16.94 -10.94
C LYS A 234 -2.10 -15.62 -10.92
N ARG A 235 -3.00 -15.44 -9.95
CA ARG A 235 -3.74 -14.16 -9.78
C ARG A 235 -2.78 -13.00 -9.51
N PHE A 236 -1.75 -13.25 -8.71
CA PHE A 236 -0.71 -12.28 -8.42
C PHE A 236 -0.01 -11.85 -9.72
N ILE A 237 0.45 -12.78 -10.55
CA ILE A 237 1.07 -12.44 -11.85
C ILE A 237 0.15 -11.58 -12.70
N ASN A 238 -1.13 -11.94 -12.83
CA ASN A 238 -2.09 -11.18 -13.63
C ASN A 238 -2.27 -9.75 -13.12
N ASN A 239 -2.36 -9.57 -11.80
CA ASN A 239 -2.50 -8.23 -11.19
C ASN A 239 -1.26 -7.35 -11.40
N TYR A 240 -0.09 -7.96 -11.61
CA TYR A 240 1.19 -7.27 -11.78
C TYR A 240 1.73 -7.35 -13.22
N GLU A 241 0.93 -7.81 -14.18
CA GLU A 241 1.36 -8.07 -15.56
C GLU A 241 2.02 -6.84 -16.21
N LYS A 242 1.45 -5.66 -15.97
CA LYS A 242 1.97 -4.38 -16.49
C LYS A 242 3.39 -4.07 -16.02
N ILE A 243 3.77 -4.52 -14.81
CA ILE A 243 5.04 -4.11 -14.20
C ILE A 243 6.11 -5.21 -14.19
N ILE A 244 5.73 -6.48 -14.33
CA ILE A 244 6.67 -7.61 -14.17
C ILE A 244 7.86 -7.54 -15.13
N ASN A 245 7.65 -7.00 -16.34
CA ASN A 245 8.67 -6.89 -17.38
C ASN A 245 9.47 -5.58 -17.34
N MET A 246 9.09 -4.63 -16.48
CA MET A 246 9.85 -3.40 -16.29
C MET A 246 11.23 -3.73 -15.69
N SER A 247 12.16 -2.80 -15.78
CA SER A 247 13.34 -2.66 -14.92
C SER A 247 12.96 -1.98 -13.60
N LYS A 248 13.87 -1.98 -12.61
CA LYS A 248 13.64 -1.26 -11.33
C LYS A 248 13.36 0.23 -11.58
N ARG A 249 14.12 0.86 -12.49
CA ARG A 249 13.97 2.27 -12.85
C ARG A 249 12.63 2.55 -13.53
N GLU A 250 12.23 1.72 -14.49
CA GLU A 250 10.93 1.87 -15.16
C GLU A 250 9.77 1.71 -14.18
N TYR A 251 9.88 0.75 -13.26
CA TYR A 251 8.87 0.57 -12.21
C TYR A 251 8.74 1.80 -11.30
N LEU A 252 9.85 2.34 -10.80
CA LEU A 252 9.80 3.55 -9.96
C LEU A 252 9.25 4.75 -10.71
N ASN A 253 9.66 4.95 -11.98
CA ASN A 253 9.10 6.00 -12.82
C ASN A 253 7.59 5.83 -13.01
N TYR A 254 7.12 4.61 -13.28
CA TYR A 254 5.70 4.31 -13.41
C TYR A 254 4.92 4.63 -12.14
N ILE A 255 5.45 4.30 -10.96
CA ILE A 255 4.82 4.65 -9.68
C ILE A 255 4.79 6.17 -9.53
N LYS A 256 5.91 6.86 -9.72
CA LYS A 256 6.00 8.32 -9.60
C LYS A 256 5.02 9.05 -10.53
N GLU A 257 4.88 8.59 -11.77
CA GLU A 257 3.90 9.12 -12.72
C GLU A 257 2.46 8.89 -12.23
N SER A 258 2.16 7.71 -11.71
CA SER A 258 0.85 7.40 -11.12
C SER A 258 0.53 8.26 -9.90
N GLU A 259 1.51 8.50 -9.03
CA GLU A 259 1.37 9.37 -7.86
C GLU A 259 1.14 10.83 -8.29
N ASN A 260 1.97 11.33 -9.21
CA ASN A 260 1.84 12.69 -9.76
C ASN A 260 0.47 12.90 -10.44
N ALA A 261 -0.01 11.93 -11.21
CA ALA A 261 -1.33 12.00 -11.83
C ALA A 261 -2.46 12.03 -10.78
N TYR A 262 -2.29 11.33 -9.65
CA TYR A 262 -3.25 11.38 -8.56
C TYR A 262 -3.21 12.70 -7.80
N ILE A 263 -2.01 13.24 -7.54
CA ILE A 263 -1.82 14.57 -6.94
C ILE A 263 -2.44 15.65 -7.84
N GLU A 264 -2.23 15.58 -9.15
CA GLU A 264 -2.81 16.55 -10.09
C GLU A 264 -4.34 16.50 -10.10
N LYS A 265 -4.93 15.29 -10.07
CA LYS A 265 -6.39 15.15 -9.91
C LYS A 265 -6.90 15.77 -8.62
N ARG A 266 -6.15 15.67 -7.51
CA ARG A 266 -6.52 16.32 -6.24
C ARG A 266 -6.37 17.82 -6.31
N PHE A 267 -5.35 18.31 -6.99
CA PHE A 267 -5.14 19.73 -7.23
C PHE A 267 -6.31 20.36 -8.00
N GLN A 268 -6.85 19.66 -9.01
CA GLN A 268 -8.06 20.09 -9.75
C GLN A 268 -9.34 20.15 -8.91
N LEU A 269 -9.33 19.62 -7.67
CA LEU A 269 -10.47 19.67 -6.74
C LEU A 269 -10.35 20.81 -5.73
N ILE A 270 -9.32 21.67 -5.85
CA ILE A 270 -9.18 22.88 -5.06
C ILE A 270 -10.16 23.93 -5.58
N LYS A 271 -10.84 24.61 -4.64
CA LYS A 271 -11.81 25.66 -4.92
C LYS A 271 -11.21 27.06 -4.85
#